data_AF-A0AAD7DGX1-F1
#
_entry.id   AF-A0AAD7DGX1-F1
#
_cell.length_a   1.000
_cell.length_b   1.000
_cell.length_c   1.000
_cell.angle_alpha   90.00
_cell.angle_beta   90.00
_cell.angle_gamma   90.00
#
_symmetry.space_group_name_H-M   'P 1'
#
loop_
_entity.id
_entity.type
_entity.pdbx_description
1 polymer ?
#
loop_
_entity_poly.entity_id
_entity_poly.type
_entity_poly.pdbx_seq_one_letter_code
_entity_poly.pdbx_strand_id
1 'polypeptide(L)' 'GTYGTALHAASANGKVAVVELLLANRTDEEKKEYINIVAGTYGTALQGASANGHVAVVELLLANRTD' A
#
# COMPACT_ATOMS: atom_id res chain seq x y z
N GLY A 1 -5.33 -14.37 -1.63
CA GLY A 1 -5.42 -14.67 -0.18
C GLY A 1 -6.20 -13.57 0.53
N THR A 2 -6.47 -13.71 1.83
CA THR A 2 -7.33 -12.82 2.63
C THR A 2 -6.91 -11.35 2.62
N TYR A 3 -5.60 -11.07 2.45
CA TYR A 3 -5.09 -9.70 2.41
C TYR A 3 -5.28 -9.01 1.05
N GLY A 4 -5.58 -9.70 -0.05
CA GLY A 4 -5.49 -9.12 -1.38
C GLY A 4 -4.07 -9.21 -1.94
N THR A 5 -3.43 -8.07 -2.23
CA THR A 5 -2.06 -8.02 -2.79
C THR A 5 -0.97 -8.03 -1.70
N ALA A 6 0.29 -8.21 -2.11
CA ALA A 6 1.44 -8.05 -1.20
C ALA A 6 1.49 -6.66 -0.56
N LEU A 7 1.09 -5.61 -1.30
CA LEU A 7 1.00 -4.25 -0.77
C LEU A 7 -0.01 -4.15 0.37
N HIS A 8 -1.18 -4.78 0.24
CA HIS A 8 -2.18 -4.77 1.29
C HIS A 8 -1.67 -5.45 2.56
N ALA A 9 -1.02 -6.61 2.43
CA ALA A 9 -0.44 -7.32 3.56
C ALA A 9 0.67 -6.50 4.24
N ALA A 10 1.59 -5.93 3.46
CA ALA A 10 2.67 -5.10 4.00
C ALA A 10 2.12 -3.85 4.70
N SER A 11 1.14 -3.18 4.07
CA SER A 11 0.56 -1.94 4.60
C SER A 11 -0.27 -2.15 5.85
N ALA A 12 -1.10 -3.20 5.90
CA ALA A 12 -1.90 -3.54 7.09
C ALA A 12 -1.03 -4.00 8.28
N ASN A 13 0.23 -4.39 8.05
CA ASN A 13 1.17 -4.82 9.09
C ASN A 13 2.30 -3.79 9.33
N GLY A 14 2.21 -2.59 8.75
CA GLY A 14 3.15 -1.50 8.99
C GLY A 14 4.57 -1.74 8.45
N LYS A 15 4.74 -2.59 7.43
CA LYS A 15 6.05 -3.01 6.92
C LYS A 15 6.62 -2.00 5.91
N VAL A 16 7.02 -0.81 6.38
CA VAL A 16 7.49 0.32 5.55
C VAL A 16 8.51 -0.10 4.47
N ALA A 17 9.62 -0.74 4.85
CA ALA A 17 10.66 -1.15 3.90
C ALA A 17 10.17 -2.13 2.82
N VAL A 18 9.17 -2.96 3.15
CA VAL A 18 8.56 -3.87 2.17
C VAL A 18 7.64 -3.10 1.22
N VAL A 19 6.90 -2.12 1.73
CA VAL A 19 6.06 -1.23 0.91
C VAL A 19 6.94 -0.46 -0.08
N GLU A 20 8.06 0.11 0.36
CA GLU A 20 9.03 0.79 -0.52
C GLU A 20 9.56 -0.15 -1.61
N LEU A 21 10.04 -1.34 -1.24
CA LEU A 21 10.57 -2.31 -2.20
C LEU A 21 9.54 -2.73 -3.24
N LEU A 22 8.29 -2.93 -2.81
CA LEU A 22 7.19 -3.25 -3.71
C LEU A 22 6.96 -2.10 -4.70
N LEU A 23 6.94 -0.85 -4.27
CA LEU A 23 6.70 0.28 -5.18
C LEU A 23 7.91 0.63 -6.05
N ALA A 24 9.13 0.43 -5.57
CA ALA A 24 10.37 0.84 -6.26
C ALA A 24 10.61 0.13 -7.61
N ASN A 25 10.04 -1.06 -7.79
CA ASN A 25 10.22 -1.86 -9.02
C ASN A 25 9.08 -1.68 -10.03
N ARG A 26 8.27 -0.63 -9.90
CA ARG A 26 7.12 -0.34 -10.76
C ARG A 26 7.26 1.02 -11.43
N THR A 27 6.73 1.17 -12.64
CA THR A 27 6.55 2.51 -13.25
C THR A 27 5.51 3.31 -12.47
N ASP A 28 5.44 4.62 -12.68
CA ASP A 28 4.50 5.46 -11.95
C ASP A 28 3.04 5.14 -12.30
N GLU A 29 2.76 4.74 -13.54
CA GLU A 29 1.45 4.22 -13.96
C GLU A 29 1.11 2.91 -13.24
N GLU A 30 2.06 1.98 -13.18
CA GLU A 30 1.89 0.70 -12.47
C GLU A 30 1.70 0.92 -10.96
N LYS A 31 2.42 1.87 -10.34
CA LYS A 31 2.23 2.23 -8.93
C LYS A 31 0.83 2.77 -8.69
N LYS A 32 0.36 3.69 -9.54
CA LYS A 32 -0.99 4.27 -9.43
C LYS A 32 -2.06 3.20 -9.50
N GLU A 33 -1.98 2.28 -10.46
CA GLU A 33 -2.92 1.17 -10.53
C GLU A 33 -2.80 0.28 -9.30
N TYR A 34 -1.58 -0.12 -8.93
CA TYR A 34 -1.32 -1.08 -7.87
C TYR A 34 -1.73 -0.60 -6.47
N ILE A 35 -1.54 0.69 -6.15
CA ILE A 35 -1.94 1.31 -4.89
C ILE A 35 -3.47 1.45 -4.78
N ASN A 36 -4.16 1.56 -5.92
CA ASN A 36 -5.62 1.75 -5.99
C ASN A 36 -6.41 0.46 -6.12
N ILE A 37 -5.75 -0.69 -6.22
CA ILE A 37 -6.41 -1.99 -6.15
C ILE A 37 -7.23 -2.07 -4.86
N VAL A 38 -8.49 -2.45 -5.00
CA VAL A 38 -9.40 -2.74 -3.89
C VAL A 38 -9.45 -4.24 -3.70
N ALA A 39 -8.88 -4.75 -2.61
CA ALA A 39 -8.84 -6.16 -2.30
C ALA A 39 -8.70 -6.45 -0.78
N GLY A 40 -8.97 -7.70 -0.40
CA GLY A 40 -8.86 -8.12 0.99
C GLY A 40 -9.85 -7.42 1.92
N THR A 41 -9.63 -7.55 3.22
CA THR A 41 -10.59 -7.12 4.25
C THR A 41 -10.72 -5.60 4.40
N TYR A 42 -9.65 -4.85 4.10
CA TYR A 42 -9.60 -3.40 4.35
C TYR A 42 -9.91 -2.54 3.12
N GLY A 43 -10.08 -3.11 1.93
CA GLY A 43 -10.24 -2.34 0.70
C GLY A 43 -8.89 -2.04 0.05
N THR A 44 -8.40 -0.82 0.12
CA THR A 44 -7.08 -0.44 -0.43
C THR A 44 -5.97 -0.64 0.59
N ALA A 45 -4.71 -0.71 0.11
CA ALA A 45 -3.55 -0.74 0.99
C ALA A 45 -3.50 0.46 1.96
N LEU A 46 -3.96 1.64 1.51
CA LEU A 46 -4.05 2.83 2.37
C LEU A 46 -5.08 2.64 3.49
N GLN A 47 -6.27 2.12 3.17
CA GLN A 47 -7.30 1.86 4.18
C GLN A 47 -6.82 0.87 5.25
N GLY A 48 -6.05 -0.17 4.86
CA GLY A 48 -5.44 -1.11 5.79
C GLY A 48 -4.39 -0.49 6.71
N ALA A 49 -3.52 0.39 6.17
CA ALA A 49 -2.55 1.12 6.97
C ALA A 49 -3.22 2.09 7.94
N SER A 50 -4.24 2.82 7.48
CA SER A 50 -5.01 3.77 8.31
C SER A 50 -5.78 3.07 9.43
N ALA A 51 -6.43 1.94 9.15
CA ALA A 51 -7.20 1.19 10.14
C ALA A 51 -6.33 0.67 11.30
N ASN A 52 -5.05 0.37 11.03
CA ASN A 52 -4.10 -0.14 12.02
C ASN A 52 -3.14 0.95 12.57
N GLY A 53 -3.31 2.22 12.18
CA GLY A 53 -2.52 3.34 12.70
C GLY A 53 -1.06 3.41 12.21
N HIS A 54 -0.76 2.85 11.04
CA HIS A 54 0.60 2.83 10.48
C HIS A 54 0.96 4.11 9.73
N VAL A 55 1.20 5.20 10.47
CA VAL A 55 1.42 6.56 9.94
C VAL A 55 2.50 6.61 8.84
N ALA A 56 3.67 6.02 9.07
CA ALA A 56 4.76 6.03 8.07
C ALA A 56 4.38 5.36 6.74
N VAL A 57 3.54 4.31 6.79
CA VAL A 57 3.02 3.67 5.57
C VAL A 57 1.99 4.58 4.89
N VAL A 58 1.13 5.25 5.65
CA VAL A 58 0.14 6.20 5.13
C VAL A 58 0.84 7.33 4.36
N GLU A 59 1.87 7.94 4.95
CA GLU A 59 2.65 9.01 4.31
C GLU A 59 3.30 8.53 3.02
N LEU A 60 3.93 7.36 3.04
CA LEU A 60 4.57 6.76 1.86
C LEU A 60 3.57 6.50 0.73
N LEU A 61 2.42 5.89 1.04
CA LEU A 61 1.38 5.60 0.05
C LEU A 61 0.74 6.89 -0.53
N LEU A 62 0.65 7.96 0.26
CA LEU A 62 0.15 9.26 -0.21
C LEU A 62 1.16 9.94 -1.12
N ALA A 63 2.45 9.91 -0.80
CA ALA A 63 3.51 10.46 -1.66
C ALA A 63 3.51 9.78 -3.03
N ASN A 64 3.32 8.45 -3.09
CA ASN A 64 3.29 7.71 -4.35
C ASN A 64 1.96 7.83 -5.12
N ARG A 65 0.99 8.62 -4.63
CA ARG A 65 -0.27 8.91 -5.33
C ARG A 65 -0.28 10.29 -6.01
N THR A 66 0.58 11.21 -5.58
CA THR A 66 0.49 12.63 -5.94
C THR A 66 1.42 13.10 -7.06
N ASP A 67 2.14 12.17 -7.70
CA ASP A 67 3.08 12.43 -8.79
C ASP A 67 2.54 11.81 -10.07
#